data_AF-A0AAN0MML6-F1
#
_entry.id   AF-A0AAN0MML6-F1
#
_cell.length_a   1.000
_cell.length_b   1.000
_cell.length_c   1.000
_cell.angle_alpha   90.00
_cell.angle_beta   90.00
_cell.angle_gamma   90.00
#
_symmetry.space_group_name_H-M   'P 1'
#
loop_
_entity.id
_entity.type
_entity.pdbx_description
1 polymer ?
#
loop_
_entity_poly.entity_id
_entity_poly.type
_entity_poly.pdbx_seq_one_letter_code
_entity_poly.pdbx_strand_id
1 'polypeptide(L)'
;MISQVTFNGLVKRVEALELALAAMQQKGNVPDGMAPLTTLAAEMGLSTSKAEELARNSGVMIVKQGNGYIVHEEKFRKAALIVIKGAKRKYGSKYWFHPLIGKFQMVGKLQ
;
A
#
# COMPACT_ATOMS: atom_id res chain seq x y z
N MET A 1 -10.45 -4.19 -39.31
CA MET A 1 -9.37 -5.19 -39.13
C MET A 1 -8.11 -4.44 -38.75
N ILE A 2 -7.38 -4.89 -37.74
CA ILE A 2 -6.09 -4.28 -37.37
C ILE A 2 -5.07 -4.64 -38.46
N SER A 3 -4.16 -3.73 -38.82
CA SER A 3 -3.15 -4.05 -39.82
C SER A 3 -2.09 -4.99 -39.23
N GLN A 4 -1.54 -5.88 -40.03
CA GLN A 4 -0.57 -6.88 -39.57
C GLN A 4 0.68 -6.25 -38.92
N VAL A 5 1.05 -5.04 -39.36
CA VAL A 5 2.12 -4.24 -38.76
C VAL A 5 1.77 -3.79 -37.35
N THR A 6 0.55 -3.29 -37.14
CA THR A 6 0.08 -2.88 -35.80
C THR A 6 -0.07 -4.07 -34.86
N PHE A 7 -0.55 -5.22 -35.35
CA PHE A 7 -0.64 -6.45 -34.57
C PHE A 7 0.73 -6.92 -34.10
N ASN A 8 1.71 -7.00 -35.00
CA ASN A 8 3.09 -7.40 -34.65
C ASN A 8 3.75 -6.42 -33.68
N GLY A 9 3.46 -5.11 -33.81
CA GLY A 9 3.94 -4.10 -32.86
C GLY A 9 3.34 -4.27 -31.46
N LEU A 10 2.06 -4.64 -31.37
CA LEU A 10 1.37 -4.95 -30.11
C LEU A 10 1.93 -6.22 -29.47
N VAL A 11 2.11 -7.29 -30.23
CA VAL A 11 2.69 -8.57 -29.74
C VAL A 11 4.05 -8.34 -29.11
N LYS A 12 4.95 -7.62 -29.78
CA LYS A 12 6.29 -7.31 -29.23
C LYS A 12 6.25 -6.51 -27.92
N ARG A 13 5.30 -5.57 -27.80
CA ARG A 13 5.12 -4.79 -26.56
C ARG A 13 4.58 -5.66 -25.42
N VAL A 14 3.68 -6.58 -25.73
CA VAL A 14 3.14 -7.54 -24.75
C VAL A 14 4.24 -8.49 -24.30
N GLU A 15 5.01 -9.09 -25.20
CA GLU A 15 6.14 -9.95 -24.87
C GLU A 15 7.18 -9.24 -24.00
N ALA A 16 7.51 -7.97 -24.32
CA ALA A 16 8.43 -7.18 -23.50
C ALA A 16 7.88 -6.92 -22.08
N LEU A 17 6.58 -6.69 -21.95
CA LEU A 17 5.93 -6.51 -20.65
C LEU A 17 5.89 -7.82 -19.84
N GLU A 18 5.61 -8.95 -20.48
CA GLU A 18 5.62 -10.27 -19.83
C GLU A 18 7.01 -10.63 -19.31
N LEU A 19 8.05 -10.35 -20.10
CA LEU A 19 9.45 -10.59 -19.70
C LEU A 19 9.86 -9.69 -18.53
N ALA A 20 9.45 -8.41 -18.56
CA ALA A 20 9.67 -7.49 -17.44
C ALA A 20 8.93 -7.93 -16.17
N LEU A 21 7.68 -8.39 -16.29
CA LEU A 21 6.91 -8.91 -15.16
C LEU A 21 7.54 -10.19 -14.58
N ALA A 22 8.03 -11.10 -15.44
CA ALA A 22 8.72 -12.31 -15.01
C ALA A 22 10.04 -11.99 -14.29
N ALA A 23 10.78 -10.98 -14.77
CA ALA A 23 11.99 -10.49 -14.10
C ALA A 23 11.67 -9.84 -12.74
N MET A 24 10.58 -9.08 -12.64
CA MET A 24 10.11 -8.50 -11.37
C MET A 24 9.58 -9.55 -10.38
N GLN A 25 9.11 -10.69 -10.87
CA GLN A 25 8.73 -11.84 -10.04
C GLN A 25 9.93 -12.59 -9.44
N GLN A 26 11.17 -12.29 -9.86
CA GLN A 26 12.35 -12.81 -9.16
C GLN A 26 12.41 -12.22 -7.75
N LYS A 27 11.99 -13.08 -6.81
CA LYS A 27 11.85 -12.89 -5.36
C LYS A 27 12.81 -11.85 -4.77
N GLY A 28 12.27 -10.72 -4.35
CA GLY A 28 12.88 -9.88 -3.33
C GLY A 28 12.86 -8.39 -3.60
N ASN A 29 12.76 -7.96 -4.86
CA ASN A 29 12.70 -6.53 -5.14
C ASN A 29 11.29 -5.99 -4.91
N VAL A 30 11.17 -5.11 -3.93
CA VAL A 30 10.03 -4.21 -3.81
C VAL A 30 10.11 -3.25 -5.00
N PRO A 31 9.08 -3.17 -5.86
CA PRO A 31 9.08 -2.26 -7.00
C PRO A 31 9.26 -0.81 -6.55
N ASP A 32 9.90 0.02 -7.38
CA ASP A 32 10.08 1.44 -7.09
C ASP A 32 8.73 2.11 -6.75
N GLY A 33 8.70 2.85 -5.65
CA GLY A 33 7.49 3.52 -5.13
C GLY A 33 6.55 2.63 -4.31
N MET A 34 6.83 1.33 -4.19
CA MET A 34 6.19 0.45 -3.22
C MET A 34 7.06 0.32 -1.96
N ALA A 35 6.43 0.05 -0.83
CA ALA A 35 7.12 -0.27 0.42
C ALA A 35 6.35 -1.34 1.21
N PRO A 36 7.04 -2.14 2.04
CA PRO A 36 6.38 -3.09 2.93
C PRO A 36 5.40 -2.39 3.87
N LEU A 37 4.16 -2.88 3.90
CA LEU A 37 3.09 -2.35 4.76
C LEU A 37 3.50 -2.38 6.24
N THR A 38 4.25 -3.40 6.66
CA THR A 38 4.72 -3.56 8.04
C THR A 38 5.64 -2.43 8.46
N THR A 39 6.55 -2.01 7.58
CA THR A 39 7.47 -0.88 7.82
C THR A 39 6.69 0.43 7.94
N LEU A 40 5.80 0.71 6.97
CA LEU A 40 4.98 1.92 7.00
C LEU A 40 4.00 1.95 8.17
N ALA A 41 3.44 0.80 8.55
CA ALA A 41 2.58 0.71 9.73
C ALA A 41 3.34 1.10 11.00
N ALA A 42 4.55 0.59 11.18
CA ALA A 42 5.40 0.93 12.33
C ALA A 42 5.76 2.42 12.36
N GLU A 43 6.14 3.00 11.22
CA GLU A 43 6.45 4.43 11.11
C GLU A 43 5.26 5.34 11.43
N MET A 44 4.07 4.97 10.95
CA MET A 44 2.84 5.74 11.20
C MET A 44 2.22 5.41 12.58
N GLY A 45 2.84 4.52 13.36
CA GLY A 45 2.37 4.09 14.66
C GLY A 45 1.02 3.36 14.62
N LEU A 46 0.77 2.57 13.57
CA LEU A 46 -0.44 1.76 13.39
C LEU A 46 -0.11 0.28 13.55
N SER A 47 -1.07 -0.51 14.04
CA SER A 47 -0.94 -1.97 13.93
C SER A 47 -1.04 -2.39 12.46
N THR A 48 -0.39 -3.50 12.10
CA THR A 48 -0.38 -4.03 10.71
C THR A 48 -1.78 -4.28 10.17
N SER A 49 -2.67 -4.85 10.99
CA SER A 49 -4.08 -5.05 10.64
C SER A 49 -4.80 -3.72 10.37
N LYS A 50 -4.54 -2.67 11.15
CA LYS A 50 -5.16 -1.36 10.92
C LYS A 50 -4.55 -0.60 9.74
N ALA A 51 -3.27 -0.79 9.47
CA ALA A 51 -2.64 -0.31 8.26
C ALA A 51 -3.22 -0.98 7.01
N GLU A 52 -3.55 -2.28 7.09
CA GLU A 52 -4.20 -2.99 5.99
C GLU A 52 -5.62 -2.46 5.74
N GLU A 53 -6.44 -2.30 6.79
CA GLU A 53 -7.75 -1.66 6.68
C GLU A 53 -7.65 -0.25 6.10
N LEU A 54 -6.66 0.53 6.55
CA LEU A 54 -6.41 1.87 6.03
C LEU A 54 -6.14 1.85 4.53
N ALA A 55 -5.22 1.00 4.07
CA ALA A 55 -4.87 0.90 2.66
C ALA A 55 -6.08 0.51 1.80
N ARG A 56 -6.85 -0.49 2.25
CA ARG A 56 -8.08 -0.94 1.56
C ARG A 56 -9.14 0.16 1.48
N ASN A 57 -9.41 0.85 2.59
CA ASN A 57 -10.48 1.84 2.67
C ASN A 57 -10.11 3.18 2.02
N SER A 58 -8.82 3.47 1.86
CA SER A 58 -8.33 4.68 1.19
C SER A 58 -8.01 4.49 -0.30
N GLY A 59 -8.22 3.28 -0.85
CA GLY A 59 -7.94 2.98 -2.25
C GLY A 59 -6.44 2.98 -2.59
N VAL A 60 -5.57 2.78 -1.59
CA VAL A 60 -4.14 2.61 -1.81
C VAL A 60 -3.91 1.21 -2.39
N MET A 61 -3.16 1.15 -3.48
CA MET A 61 -2.78 -0.12 -4.10
C MET A 61 -2.03 -0.98 -3.08
N ILE A 62 -2.54 -2.20 -2.87
CA ILE A 62 -1.98 -3.20 -1.97
C ILE A 62 -1.75 -4.50 -2.75
N VAL A 63 -0.54 -5.06 -2.63
CA VAL A 63 -0.14 -6.29 -3.30
C VAL A 63 0.39 -7.26 -2.26
N LYS A 64 -0.04 -8.53 -2.34
CA LYS A 64 0.46 -9.59 -1.45
C LYS A 64 1.86 -10.02 -1.92
N GLN A 65 2.84 -9.95 -1.04
CA GLN A 65 4.21 -10.40 -1.30
C GLN A 65 4.62 -11.41 -0.21
N GLY A 66 4.64 -12.70 -0.58
CA GLY A 66 4.90 -13.78 0.38
C GLY A 66 3.88 -13.79 1.53
N ASN A 67 4.37 -13.66 2.76
CA ASN A 67 3.55 -13.60 3.97
C ASN A 67 3.16 -12.16 4.40
N GLY A 68 3.52 -11.16 3.60
CA GLY A 68 3.25 -9.75 3.89
C GLY A 68 2.53 -9.04 2.75
N TYR A 69 2.36 -7.73 2.92
CA TYR A 69 1.81 -6.84 1.91
C TYR A 69 2.81 -5.73 1.60
N ILE A 70 2.86 -5.34 0.33
CA ILE A 70 3.50 -4.10 -0.12
C ILE A 70 2.41 -3.13 -0.57
N VAL A 71 2.63 -1.85 -0.30
CA VAL A 71 1.70 -0.77 -0.66
C VAL A 71 2.44 0.38 -1.31
N HIS A 72 1.73 1.18 -2.10
CA HIS A 72 2.29 2.39 -2.67
C HIS A 72 2.62 3.39 -1.56
N GLU A 73 3.90 3.72 -1.40
CA GLU A 73 4.42 4.41 -0.23
C GLU A 73 3.80 5.81 -0.05
N GLU A 74 3.94 6.66 -1.04
CA GLU A 74 3.52 8.07 -0.94
C GLU A 74 2.01 8.20 -0.68
N LYS A 75 1.20 7.40 -1.38
CA LYS A 75 -0.26 7.38 -1.20
C LYS A 75 -0.64 6.86 0.18
N PHE A 76 0.03 5.82 0.66
CA PHE A 76 -0.19 5.29 1.99
C PHE A 76 0.12 6.34 3.07
N ARG A 77 1.29 6.99 3.00
CA ARG A 77 1.69 8.02 3.97
C ARG A 77 0.68 9.17 4.02
N LYS A 78 0.25 9.66 2.84
CA LYS A 78 -0.78 10.71 2.74
C LYS A 78 -2.09 10.28 3.40
N ALA A 79 -2.59 9.09 3.10
CA ALA A 79 -3.82 8.55 3.70
C ALA A 79 -3.68 8.37 5.21
N ALA A 80 -2.55 7.82 5.67
CA ALA A 80 -2.27 7.64 7.10
C ALA A 80 -2.22 8.96 7.86
N LEU A 81 -1.58 9.99 7.29
CA LEU A 81 -1.56 11.33 7.89
C LEU A 81 -2.96 11.95 8.02
N ILE A 82 -3.81 11.80 7.00
CA ILE A 82 -5.21 12.28 7.07
C ILE A 82 -5.94 11.58 8.22
N VAL A 83 -5.83 10.26 8.30
CA VAL A 83 -6.49 9.46 9.34
C VAL A 83 -5.99 9.82 10.73
N ILE A 84 -4.67 9.94 10.91
CA ILE A 84 -4.05 10.26 12.20
C ILE A 84 -4.45 11.67 12.66
N LYS A 85 -4.42 12.66 11.76
CA LYS A 85 -4.83 14.03 12.07
C LYS A 85 -6.33 14.16 12.34
N GLY A 86 -7.16 13.38 11.63
CA GLY A 86 -8.61 13.39 11.80
C GLY A 86 -9.12 12.53 12.97
N ALA A 87 -8.27 11.69 13.55
CA ALA A 87 -8.68 10.77 14.61
C ALA A 87 -8.97 11.50 15.92
N LYS A 88 -10.05 11.09 16.60
CA LYS A 88 -10.44 11.64 17.89
C LYS A 88 -10.23 10.61 18.99
N ARG A 89 -9.80 11.07 20.18
CA ARG A 89 -9.60 10.23 21.37
C ARG A 89 -10.34 10.81 22.55
N LYS A 90 -11.13 9.98 23.23
CA LYS A 90 -11.77 10.36 24.51
C LYS A 90 -10.70 10.44 25.61
N TYR A 91 -10.78 11.45 26.47
CA TYR A 91 -9.86 11.61 27.61
C TYR A 91 -9.81 10.32 28.45
N GLY A 92 -8.59 9.87 28.80
CA GLY A 92 -8.35 8.63 29.54
C GLY A 92 -8.52 7.33 28.73
N SER A 93 -9.07 7.35 27.50
CA SER A 93 -9.17 6.14 26.68
C SER A 93 -7.82 5.74 26.10
N LYS A 94 -7.53 4.45 25.92
CA LYS A 94 -6.34 4.00 25.16
C LYS A 94 -6.54 4.11 23.64
N TYR A 95 -7.78 4.21 23.17
CA TYR A 95 -8.12 4.07 21.76
C TYR A 95 -8.42 5.41 21.09
N TRP A 96 -7.94 5.54 19.86
CA TRP A 96 -8.33 6.56 18.90
C TRP A 96 -9.45 6.04 18.00
N PHE A 97 -10.25 6.94 17.47
CA PHE A 97 -11.32 6.62 16.52
C PHE A 97 -11.22 7.50 15.28
N HIS A 98 -11.29 6.87 14.11
CA HIS A 98 -11.47 7.55 12.84
C HIS A 98 -12.58 6.83 12.03
N PRO A 99 -13.49 7.54 11.34
CA PRO A 99 -14.57 6.91 10.58
C PRO A 99 -14.10 5.88 9.56
N LEU A 100 -12.92 6.12 8.94
CA LEU A 100 -12.34 5.25 7.91
C LEU A 100 -11.81 3.90 8.44
N ILE A 101 -11.26 3.84 9.66
CA ILE A 101 -10.55 2.64 10.17
C ILE A 101 -11.05 2.17 11.54
N GLY A 102 -12.13 2.79 12.03
CA GLY A 102 -12.75 2.50 13.31
C GLY A 102 -11.84 2.84 14.50
N LYS A 103 -11.91 2.01 15.54
CA LYS A 103 -11.09 2.15 16.74
C LYS A 103 -9.71 1.54 16.53
N PHE A 104 -8.66 2.28 16.87
CA PHE A 104 -7.28 1.81 16.77
C PHE A 104 -6.42 2.35 17.92
N GLN A 105 -5.28 1.70 18.16
CA GLN A 105 -4.27 2.20 19.09
C GLN A 105 -3.13 2.80 18.27
N MET A 106 -2.63 3.96 18.69
CA MET A 106 -1.38 4.48 18.16
C MET A 106 -0.23 3.84 18.93
N VAL A 107 0.63 3.13 18.22
CA VAL A 107 1.81 2.45 18.77
C VAL A 107 3.01 3.35 18.50
N GLY A 108 3.36 4.20 19.48
CA GLY A 108 4.54 5.07 19.39
C GLY A 108 4.23 6.56 19.51
N LYS A 109 5.24 7.34 19.92
CA LYS A 109 5.22 8.80 19.80
C LYS A 109 5.46 9.13 18.33
N LEU A 110 4.64 9.99 17.72
CA LEU A 110 5.09 10.75 16.54
C LEU A 110 6.36 11.49 16.98
N GLN A 111 7.52 11.09 16.46
CA GLN A 111 8.75 11.87 16.61
C GLN A 111 8.69 13.06 15.67
#